data_AF-A0A315QV40-F1
#
_entry.id   AF-A0A315QV40-F1
#
_cell.length_a   1.000
_cell.length_b   1.000
_cell.length_c   1.000
_cell.angle_alpha   90.00
_cell.angle_beta   90.00
_cell.angle_gamma   90.00
#
_symmetry.space_group_name_H-M   'P 1'
#
loop_
_entity.id
_entity.type
_entity.pdbx_description
1 polymer ?
#
loop_
_entity_poly.entity_id
_entity_poly.type
_entity_poly.pdbx_seq_one_letter_code
_entity_poly.pdbx_strand_id
1 'polypeptide(L)'
;MNRNVGMFLVFIALILLSVIVVNGLYFNTPAVETAEREEPVEKVEKDYITTNLSISQQQEYDPDIVDVVLGFENESREQSAAVEENNRIMSELMAILKAEELENLETQGFRVYPYTRYEEREEENGEERVTYYQVNNQIKFTSKNLGELPVLLGRLLDAGANRVVNINYRLESNEKALEEVTAAALSSLKDKAAFMAENLDKENYRIKELNFGQQNIYGSDALKAMSRTAESADFSEVPLAEQKVNISVSLSAEIELY
;
A
#
# COMPACT_ATOMS: atom_id res chain seq x y z
N MET A 1 -20.63 -85.70 76.84
CA MET A 1 -22.10 -85.68 76.75
C MET A 1 -22.52 -84.32 76.21
N ASN A 2 -23.61 -84.29 75.43
CA ASN A 2 -24.26 -83.13 74.78
C ASN A 2 -23.77 -82.79 73.35
N ARG A 3 -24.12 -83.72 72.44
CA ARG A 3 -24.56 -83.44 71.07
C ARG A 3 -25.76 -82.47 71.15
N ASN A 4 -25.79 -81.43 70.31
CA ASN A 4 -26.97 -80.68 69.80
C ASN A 4 -26.75 -79.17 69.53
N VAL A 5 -25.52 -78.68 69.42
CA VAL A 5 -25.28 -77.26 69.00
C VAL A 5 -25.29 -77.10 67.46
N GLY A 6 -24.98 -78.16 66.70
CA GLY A 6 -24.87 -78.09 65.23
C GLY A 6 -26.19 -78.00 64.45
N MET A 7 -27.33 -78.35 65.05
CA MET A 7 -28.63 -78.35 64.36
C MET A 7 -29.37 -77.00 64.45
N PHE A 8 -28.97 -76.13 65.38
CA PHE A 8 -29.62 -74.83 65.61
C PHE A 8 -29.10 -73.72 64.67
N LEU A 9 -27.86 -73.82 64.19
CA LEU A 9 -27.28 -72.86 63.26
C LEU A 9 -27.75 -73.05 61.80
N VAL A 10 -28.14 -74.26 61.41
CA VAL A 10 -28.66 -74.56 60.06
C VAL A 10 -30.10 -74.03 59.88
N PHE A 11 -30.88 -73.91 60.96
CA PHE A 11 -32.23 -73.35 60.91
C PHE A 11 -32.28 -71.82 60.84
N ILE A 12 -31.28 -71.11 61.36
CA ILE A 12 -31.21 -69.64 61.29
C ILE A 12 -30.73 -69.15 59.90
N ALA A 13 -29.91 -69.94 59.21
CA ALA A 13 -29.43 -69.61 57.86
C ALA A 13 -30.53 -69.72 56.76
N LEU A 14 -31.56 -70.56 56.95
CA LEU A 14 -32.66 -70.74 55.98
C LEU A 14 -33.83 -69.74 56.16
N ILE A 15 -33.90 -69.06 57.30
CA ILE A 15 -34.89 -67.98 57.53
C ILE A 15 -34.37 -66.63 57.02
N LEU A 16 -33.04 -66.44 56.93
CA LEU A 16 -32.44 -65.21 56.39
C LEU A 16 -32.39 -65.16 54.85
N LEU A 17 -32.52 -66.30 54.15
CA LEU A 17 -32.55 -66.34 52.68
C LEU A 17 -33.96 -66.26 52.07
N SER A 18 -35.02 -66.49 52.86
CA SER A 18 -36.42 -66.46 52.39
C SER A 18 -37.13 -65.12 52.59
N VAL A 19 -36.54 -64.18 53.35
CA VAL A 19 -37.06 -62.81 53.49
C VAL A 19 -36.57 -61.87 52.36
N ILE A 20 -35.58 -62.31 51.56
CA ILE A 20 -35.00 -61.49 50.47
C ILE A 20 -35.75 -61.63 49.14
N VAL A 21 -36.62 -62.63 48.95
CA VAL A 21 -37.24 -62.90 47.62
C VAL A 21 -38.72 -62.48 47.52
N VAL A 22 -39.37 -62.04 48.61
CA VAL A 22 -40.82 -61.70 48.57
C VAL A 22 -41.12 -60.20 48.71
N ASN A 23 -40.14 -59.34 48.97
CA ASN A 23 -40.32 -57.87 49.02
C ASN A 23 -39.64 -57.10 47.86
N GLY A 24 -39.34 -57.79 46.75
CA GLY A 24 -38.67 -57.20 45.58
C GLY A 24 -39.61 -56.66 44.49
N LEU A 25 -40.85 -56.29 44.81
CA LEU A 25 -41.85 -55.94 43.78
C LEU A 25 -42.83 -54.82 44.14
N TYR A 26 -42.50 -53.89 45.03
CA TYR A 26 -43.24 -52.63 45.14
C TYR A 26 -42.27 -51.50 45.49
N PHE A 27 -42.50 -50.30 44.97
CA PHE A 27 -41.63 -49.09 45.01
C PHE A 27 -40.64 -48.93 43.85
N ASN A 28 -41.17 -48.93 42.62
CA ASN A 28 -40.61 -48.09 41.56
C ASN A 28 -41.31 -46.71 41.63
N THR A 29 -40.82 -45.83 42.50
CA THR A 29 -41.12 -44.40 42.49
C THR A 29 -39.87 -43.67 42.02
N PRO A 30 -39.88 -42.99 40.86
CA PRO A 30 -38.70 -42.24 40.44
C PRO A 30 -38.39 -41.17 41.49
N ALA A 31 -37.13 -41.15 41.94
CA ALA A 31 -36.62 -40.07 42.75
C ALA A 31 -36.85 -38.76 41.99
N VAL A 32 -37.60 -37.84 42.59
CA VAL A 32 -37.66 -36.46 42.12
C VAL A 32 -36.29 -35.87 42.43
N GLU A 33 -35.40 -35.92 41.44
CA GLU A 33 -34.18 -35.13 41.42
C GLU A 33 -34.61 -33.67 41.59
N THR A 34 -34.37 -33.14 42.77
CA THR A 34 -34.66 -31.74 43.05
C THR A 34 -33.61 -30.97 42.28
N ALA A 35 -33.95 -30.50 41.08
CA ALA A 35 -33.09 -29.65 40.29
C ALA A 35 -32.67 -28.48 41.18
N GLU A 36 -31.38 -28.39 41.51
CA GLU A 36 -30.80 -27.16 42.02
C GLU A 36 -31.09 -26.11 40.95
N ARG A 37 -32.02 -25.21 41.29
CA ARG A 37 -32.32 -24.05 40.47
C ARG A 37 -31.05 -23.21 40.50
N GLU A 38 -30.21 -23.34 39.47
CA GLU A 38 -29.18 -22.34 39.19
C GLU A 38 -29.89 -21.00 39.19
N GLU A 39 -29.61 -20.15 40.18
CA GLU A 39 -30.13 -18.80 40.16
C GLU A 39 -29.67 -18.19 38.84
N PRO A 40 -30.57 -17.56 38.07
CA PRO A 40 -30.17 -16.93 36.83
C PRO A 40 -29.10 -15.91 37.20
N VAL A 41 -27.85 -16.15 36.78
CA VAL A 41 -26.78 -15.16 36.88
C VAL A 41 -27.34 -13.93 36.20
N GLU A 42 -27.63 -12.90 37.00
CA GLU A 42 -28.12 -11.62 36.52
C GLU A 42 -27.12 -11.14 35.47
N LYS A 43 -27.49 -11.21 34.19
CA LYS A 43 -26.70 -10.63 33.13
C LYS A 43 -26.74 -9.13 33.42
N VAL A 44 -25.69 -8.63 34.07
CA VAL A 44 -25.45 -7.19 34.17
C VAL A 44 -25.44 -6.71 32.72
N GLU A 45 -26.50 -5.99 32.35
CA GLU A 45 -26.64 -5.38 31.05
C GLU A 45 -25.55 -4.31 31.01
N LYS A 46 -24.39 -4.69 30.46
CA LYS A 46 -23.25 -3.76 30.42
C LYS A 46 -23.69 -2.60 29.54
N ASP A 47 -23.69 -1.41 30.11
CA ASP A 47 -24.10 -0.18 29.46
C ASP A 47 -22.97 0.33 28.55
N TYR A 48 -22.72 -0.38 27.45
CA TYR A 48 -21.73 0.01 26.44
C TYR A 48 -22.35 0.27 25.08
N ILE A 49 -21.74 1.21 24.34
CA ILE A 49 -22.08 1.49 22.93
C ILE A 49 -20.89 1.08 22.07
N THR A 50 -21.11 0.14 21.16
CA THR A 50 -20.13 -0.23 20.15
C THR A 50 -20.41 0.51 18.84
N THR A 51 -19.37 1.06 18.23
CA THR A 51 -19.48 1.71 16.91
C THR A 51 -18.17 1.60 16.15
N ASN A 52 -18.24 1.83 14.83
CA ASN A 52 -17.08 1.85 13.96
C ASN A 52 -16.70 3.30 13.62
N LEU A 53 -15.42 3.61 13.75
CA LEU A 53 -14.83 4.86 13.31
C LEU A 53 -13.96 4.63 12.09
N SER A 54 -13.99 5.58 11.17
CA SER A 54 -13.04 5.68 10.06
C SER A 54 -12.38 7.06 10.11
N ILE A 55 -11.06 7.06 10.01
CA ILE A 55 -10.21 8.26 9.93
C ILE A 55 -9.42 8.20 8.62
N SER A 56 -9.35 9.33 7.93
CA SER A 56 -8.38 9.55 6.86
C SER A 56 -7.61 10.80 7.19
N GLN A 57 -6.28 10.71 7.13
CA GLN A 57 -5.38 11.84 7.24
C GLN A 57 -4.54 11.95 5.98
N GLN A 58 -4.23 13.18 5.61
CA GLN A 58 -3.39 13.51 4.48
C GLN A 58 -2.51 14.69 4.82
N GLN A 59 -1.26 14.63 4.40
CA GLN A 59 -0.31 15.72 4.53
C GLN A 59 0.51 15.86 3.26
N GLU A 60 0.80 17.11 2.91
CA GLU A 60 1.66 17.48 1.80
C GLU A 60 3.07 17.78 2.31
N TYR A 61 4.05 17.33 1.54
CA TYR A 61 5.46 17.57 1.80
C TYR A 61 6.13 18.17 0.57
N ASP A 62 7.09 19.05 0.81
CA ASP A 62 8.04 19.48 -0.22
C ASP A 62 8.94 18.30 -0.60
N PRO A 63 9.20 18.07 -1.89
CA PRO A 63 10.08 17.00 -2.34
C PRO A 63 11.54 17.31 -2.04
N ASP A 64 12.30 16.29 -1.67
CA ASP A 64 13.74 16.41 -1.40
C ASP A 64 14.56 16.09 -2.66
N ILE A 65 14.08 15.15 -3.46
CA ILE A 65 14.79 14.63 -4.63
C ILE A 65 13.85 14.47 -5.82
N VAL A 66 14.44 14.46 -7.01
CA VAL A 66 13.75 14.25 -8.27
C VAL A 66 14.44 13.19 -9.10
N ASP A 67 13.69 12.15 -9.47
CA ASP A 67 14.12 11.13 -10.41
C ASP A 67 13.70 11.53 -11.82
N VAL A 68 14.68 11.62 -12.72
CA VAL A 68 14.46 12.04 -14.10
C VAL A 68 14.82 10.91 -15.04
N VAL A 69 13.97 10.68 -16.04
CA VAL A 69 14.26 9.83 -17.19
C VAL A 69 14.09 10.68 -18.44
N LEU A 70 15.20 10.92 -19.12
CA LEU A 70 15.26 11.59 -20.42
C LEU A 70 15.55 10.56 -21.50
N GLY A 71 14.94 10.76 -22.66
CA GLY A 71 15.16 10.00 -23.86
C GLY A 71 15.63 10.91 -24.99
N PHE A 72 16.35 10.30 -25.91
CA PHE A 72 16.65 10.90 -27.18
C PHE A 72 16.55 9.87 -28.29
N GLU A 73 16.09 10.38 -29.43
CA GLU A 73 15.66 9.58 -30.55
C GLU A 73 16.12 10.28 -31.83
N ASN A 74 16.81 9.53 -32.68
CA ASN A 74 17.29 10.02 -33.96
C ASN A 74 17.14 8.93 -35.03
N GLU A 75 17.08 9.35 -36.28
CA GLU A 75 16.86 8.45 -37.41
C GLU A 75 17.74 8.76 -38.60
N SER A 76 18.04 7.75 -39.40
CA SER A 76 18.73 7.90 -40.69
C SER A 76 18.32 6.77 -41.64
N ARG A 77 18.47 7.01 -42.96
CA ARG A 77 18.35 5.97 -43.99
C ARG A 77 19.47 4.92 -43.87
N GLU A 78 20.59 5.26 -43.23
CA GLU A 78 21.69 4.35 -42.93
C GLU A 78 21.76 4.02 -41.45
N GLN A 79 21.77 2.73 -41.11
CA GLN A 79 21.85 2.27 -39.72
C GLN A 79 23.11 2.78 -39.00
N SER A 80 24.26 2.74 -39.67
CA SER A 80 25.54 3.21 -39.12
C SER A 80 25.50 4.69 -38.76
N ALA A 81 24.96 5.52 -39.66
CA ALA A 81 24.83 6.95 -39.43
C ALA A 81 23.87 7.25 -38.26
N ALA A 82 22.75 6.52 -38.14
CA ALA A 82 21.84 6.67 -37.01
C ALA A 82 22.52 6.32 -35.68
N VAL A 83 23.33 5.26 -35.64
CA VAL A 83 24.05 4.86 -34.42
C VAL A 83 25.18 5.85 -34.07
N GLU A 84 25.92 6.33 -35.07
CA GLU A 84 26.99 7.30 -34.86
C GLU A 84 26.47 8.62 -34.28
N GLU A 85 25.39 9.14 -34.85
CA GLU A 85 24.75 10.36 -34.34
C GLU A 85 24.18 10.17 -32.93
N ASN A 86 23.58 9.01 -32.63
CA ASN A 86 23.11 8.70 -31.28
C ASN A 86 24.26 8.72 -30.26
N ASN A 87 25.41 8.16 -30.63
CA ASN A 87 26.59 8.13 -29.76
C ASN A 87 27.19 9.53 -29.55
N ARG A 88 27.13 10.41 -30.55
CA ARG A 88 27.55 11.81 -30.44
C ARG A 88 26.65 12.55 -29.44
N ILE A 89 25.33 12.48 -29.61
CA ILE A 89 24.34 13.07 -28.70
C ILE A 89 24.55 12.54 -27.28
N MET A 90 24.71 11.22 -27.11
CA MET A 90 24.97 10.61 -25.81
C MET A 90 26.23 11.19 -25.14
N SER A 91 27.31 11.38 -25.90
CA SER A 91 28.56 11.91 -25.38
C SER A 91 28.42 13.34 -24.90
N GLU A 92 27.66 14.17 -25.62
CA GLU A 92 27.37 15.57 -25.25
C GLU A 92 26.50 15.63 -23.99
N LEU A 93 25.43 14.84 -23.93
CA LEU A 93 24.57 14.74 -22.74
C LEU A 93 25.35 14.28 -21.51
N MET A 94 26.18 13.24 -21.64
CA MET A 94 26.99 12.74 -20.52
C MET A 94 28.07 13.73 -20.08
N ALA A 95 28.59 14.57 -20.98
CA ALA A 95 29.52 15.63 -20.61
C ALA A 95 28.84 16.71 -19.74
N ILE A 96 27.60 17.08 -20.07
CA ILE A 96 26.78 17.99 -19.25
C ILE A 96 26.48 17.36 -17.90
N LEU A 97 25.93 16.14 -17.87
CA LEU A 97 25.46 15.48 -16.64
C LEU A 97 26.60 15.16 -15.66
N LYS A 98 27.82 14.87 -16.14
CA LYS A 98 28.98 14.62 -15.28
C LYS A 98 29.53 15.86 -14.58
N ALA A 99 29.15 17.06 -15.03
CA ALA A 99 29.51 18.30 -14.35
C ALA A 99 28.59 18.62 -13.17
N GLU A 100 27.47 17.90 -13.05
CA GLU A 100 26.45 18.10 -12.03
C GLU A 100 26.61 17.08 -10.88
N GLU A 101 26.18 17.45 -9.68
CA GLU A 101 26.17 16.57 -8.51
C GLU A 101 24.94 15.65 -8.50
N LEU A 102 24.95 14.65 -9.38
CA LEU A 102 23.83 13.70 -9.58
C LEU A 102 24.08 12.34 -8.93
N GLU A 103 22.99 11.71 -8.51
CA GLU A 103 22.96 10.31 -8.04
C GLU A 103 22.34 9.41 -9.12
N ASN A 104 22.63 8.10 -9.08
CA ASN A 104 22.03 7.09 -9.97
C ASN A 104 22.08 7.42 -11.48
N LEU A 105 23.16 8.07 -11.94
CA LEU A 105 23.35 8.41 -13.34
C LEU A 105 23.62 7.15 -14.16
N GLU A 106 22.65 6.75 -14.97
CA GLU A 106 22.64 5.51 -15.73
C GLU A 106 22.14 5.72 -17.15
N THR A 107 22.75 5.02 -18.11
CA THR A 107 22.25 4.90 -19.49
C THR A 107 21.47 3.61 -19.63
N GLN A 108 20.29 3.67 -20.26
CA GLN A 108 19.44 2.51 -20.46
C GLN A 108 18.71 2.55 -21.81
N GLY A 109 18.26 1.37 -22.27
CA GLY A 109 17.27 1.30 -23.34
C GLY A 109 17.75 1.61 -24.75
N PHE A 110 19.05 1.47 -25.04
CA PHE A 110 19.58 1.53 -26.41
C PHE A 110 18.88 0.50 -27.29
N ARG A 111 18.14 0.96 -28.28
CA ARG A 111 17.42 0.12 -29.25
C ARG A 111 17.55 0.72 -30.63
N VAL A 112 17.81 -0.13 -31.61
CA VAL A 112 17.77 0.23 -33.03
C VAL A 112 16.65 -0.57 -33.68
N TYR A 113 15.73 0.08 -34.37
CA TYR A 113 14.71 -0.61 -35.14
C TYR A 113 14.50 0.02 -36.51
N PRO A 114 14.34 -0.80 -37.56
CA PRO A 114 13.98 -0.32 -38.88
C PRO A 114 12.49 -0.03 -38.95
N TYR A 115 12.12 1.00 -39.68
CA TYR A 115 10.74 1.24 -40.09
C TYR A 115 10.71 1.80 -41.51
N THR A 116 9.56 1.73 -42.17
CA THR A 116 9.42 2.17 -43.56
C THR A 116 8.39 3.29 -43.66
N ARG A 117 8.69 4.32 -44.48
CA ARG A 117 7.80 5.43 -44.81
C ARG A 117 7.67 5.55 -46.34
N TYR A 118 6.50 5.93 -46.81
CA TYR A 118 6.31 6.32 -48.21
C TYR A 118 6.62 7.82 -48.33
N GLU A 119 7.48 8.19 -49.26
CA GLU A 119 7.90 9.57 -49.52
C GLU A 119 7.55 9.95 -50.96
N GLU A 120 7.10 11.18 -51.16
CA GLU A 120 6.75 11.68 -52.48
C GLU A 120 8.01 11.84 -53.34
N ARG A 121 7.99 11.32 -54.57
CA ARG A 121 9.08 11.49 -55.52
C ARG A 121 8.87 12.81 -56.27
N GLU A 122 9.77 13.76 -56.08
CA GLU A 122 9.68 15.11 -56.67
C GLU A 122 9.60 15.12 -58.22
N GLU A 123 10.11 14.09 -58.90
CA GLU A 123 10.24 14.05 -60.37
C GLU A 123 9.17 13.22 -61.10
N GLU A 124 8.44 12.34 -60.40
CA GLU A 124 7.35 11.54 -60.99
C GLU A 124 6.25 11.45 -59.94
N ASN A 125 5.04 11.98 -60.22
CA ASN A 125 3.86 11.89 -59.34
C ASN A 125 3.63 10.45 -58.81
N GLY A 126 4.27 10.11 -57.70
CA GLY A 126 4.42 8.74 -57.22
C GLY A 126 5.16 8.70 -55.88
N GLU A 127 5.00 7.58 -55.17
CA GLU A 127 5.55 7.39 -53.83
C GLU A 127 6.69 6.36 -53.87
N GLU A 128 7.81 6.68 -53.20
CA GLU A 128 8.90 5.75 -52.94
C GLU A 128 8.81 5.19 -51.53
N ARG A 129 9.00 3.87 -51.41
CA ARG A 129 9.08 3.19 -50.13
C ARG A 129 10.51 3.28 -49.57
N VAL A 130 10.73 4.13 -48.58
CA VAL A 130 12.04 4.37 -47.96
C VAL A 130 12.13 3.69 -46.59
N THR A 131 13.25 3.03 -46.30
CA THR A 131 13.52 2.44 -44.97
C THR A 131 14.40 3.38 -44.16
N TYR A 132 14.00 3.63 -42.92
CA TYR A 132 14.73 4.37 -41.91
C TYR A 132 15.12 3.46 -40.76
N TYR A 133 16.21 3.81 -40.10
CA TYR A 133 16.69 3.20 -38.88
C TYR A 133 16.59 4.21 -37.78
N GLN A 134 15.75 3.91 -36.79
CA GLN A 134 15.55 4.74 -35.63
C GLN A 134 16.36 4.18 -34.46
N VAL A 135 17.07 5.06 -33.76
CA VAL A 135 17.83 4.73 -32.56
C VAL A 135 17.21 5.47 -31.38
N ASN A 136 16.82 4.71 -30.37
CA ASN A 136 16.30 5.25 -29.12
C ASN A 136 17.30 4.95 -28.00
N ASN A 137 17.52 5.92 -27.13
CA ASN A 137 18.34 5.77 -25.95
C ASN A 137 17.76 6.61 -24.81
N GLN A 138 18.03 6.22 -23.57
CA GLN A 138 17.55 6.92 -22.38
C GLN A 138 18.65 7.08 -21.34
N ILE A 139 18.57 8.16 -20.59
CA ILE A 139 19.39 8.44 -19.43
C ILE A 139 18.46 8.62 -18.23
N LYS A 140 18.84 7.97 -17.12
CA LYS A 140 18.21 8.14 -15.82
C LYS A 140 19.20 8.82 -14.89
N PHE A 141 18.71 9.74 -14.05
CA PHE A 141 19.48 10.30 -12.96
C PHE A 141 18.55 10.77 -11.84
N THR A 142 19.11 10.93 -10.65
CA THR A 142 18.46 11.51 -9.47
C THR A 142 19.19 12.81 -9.12
N SER A 143 18.44 13.88 -8.90
CA SER A 143 18.98 15.18 -8.45
C SER A 143 18.39 15.58 -7.10
N LYS A 144 19.23 16.16 -6.24
CA LYS A 144 18.84 16.86 -5.00
C LYS A 144 18.68 18.37 -5.20
N ASN A 145 19.17 18.89 -6.33
CA ASN A 145 19.07 20.30 -6.66
C ASN A 145 17.86 20.53 -7.56
N LEU A 146 16.69 20.65 -6.94
CA LEU A 146 15.42 20.80 -7.64
C LEU A 146 15.29 22.19 -8.31
N GLY A 147 15.90 23.22 -7.73
CA GLY A 147 15.86 24.59 -8.26
C GLY A 147 16.62 24.75 -9.57
N GLU A 148 17.73 24.02 -9.75
CA GLU A 148 18.54 24.06 -10.98
C GLU A 148 18.04 23.08 -12.05
N LEU A 149 17.06 22.21 -11.73
CA LEU A 149 16.56 21.22 -12.67
C LEU A 149 16.03 21.84 -13.98
N PRO A 150 15.22 22.91 -13.99
CA PRO A 150 14.74 23.56 -15.22
C PRO A 150 15.86 23.97 -16.17
N VAL A 151 16.94 24.55 -15.64
CA VAL A 151 18.11 25.02 -16.40
C VAL A 151 18.91 23.83 -16.93
N LEU A 152 19.12 22.80 -16.10
CA LEU A 152 19.77 21.57 -16.52
C LEU A 152 18.99 20.89 -17.66
N LEU A 153 17.67 20.78 -17.54
CA LEU A 153 16.83 20.21 -18.59
C LEU A 153 16.94 21.02 -19.90
N GLY A 154 16.93 22.35 -19.83
CA GLY A 154 17.14 23.20 -21.02
C GLY A 154 18.45 22.88 -21.75
N ARG A 155 19.57 22.81 -21.01
CA ARG A 155 20.88 22.43 -21.56
C ARG A 155 20.90 21.04 -22.19
N LEU A 156 20.18 20.08 -21.61
CA LEU A 156 20.08 18.72 -22.13
C LEU A 156 19.24 18.67 -23.41
N LEU A 157 18.15 19.44 -23.48
CA LEU A 157 17.34 19.58 -24.69
C LEU A 157 18.16 20.20 -25.83
N ASP A 158 18.91 21.27 -25.54
CA ASP A 158 19.81 21.91 -26.51
C ASP A 158 20.90 20.97 -27.02
N ALA A 159 21.35 20.02 -26.19
CA ALA A 159 22.34 19.00 -26.54
C ALA A 159 21.75 17.77 -27.25
N GLY A 160 20.45 17.78 -27.58
CA GLY A 160 19.80 16.75 -28.40
C GLY A 160 18.89 15.78 -27.65
N ALA A 161 18.67 15.98 -26.34
CA ALA A 161 17.54 15.31 -25.68
C ALA A 161 16.22 15.82 -26.28
N ASN A 162 15.31 14.90 -26.62
CA ASN A 162 14.06 15.29 -27.29
C ASN A 162 12.83 14.57 -26.75
N ARG A 163 12.99 13.75 -25.71
CA ARG A 163 11.90 13.05 -25.05
C ARG A 163 12.05 13.13 -23.54
N VAL A 164 11.15 13.82 -22.86
CA VAL A 164 11.05 13.72 -21.40
C VAL A 164 10.14 12.56 -21.07
N VAL A 165 10.73 11.46 -20.60
CA VAL A 165 10.00 10.21 -20.35
C VAL A 165 9.32 10.26 -18.99
N ASN A 166 10.04 10.73 -17.97
CA ASN A 166 9.52 10.82 -16.60
C ASN A 166 10.26 11.89 -15.79
N ILE A 167 9.53 12.62 -14.96
CA ILE A 167 10.07 13.45 -13.88
C ILE A 167 9.24 13.10 -12.64
N ASN A 168 9.86 12.54 -11.62
CA ASN A 168 9.16 12.08 -10.43
C ASN A 168 9.78 12.69 -9.18
N TYR A 169 9.00 13.53 -8.52
CA TYR A 169 9.37 14.18 -7.26
C TYR A 169 9.01 13.27 -6.09
N ARG A 170 9.94 13.12 -5.15
CA ARG A 170 9.77 12.23 -4.00
C ARG A 170 10.57 12.74 -2.80
N LEU A 171 10.22 12.23 -1.62
CA LEU A 171 11.03 12.41 -0.43
C LEU A 171 12.27 11.51 -0.49
N GLU A 172 13.33 11.94 0.17
CA GLU A 172 14.52 11.09 0.35
C GLU A 172 14.16 9.88 1.22
N SER A 173 13.40 10.11 2.29
CA SER A 173 12.82 9.08 3.14
C SER A 173 11.33 9.28 3.35
N ASN A 174 10.56 8.29 2.87
CA ASN A 174 9.12 8.23 3.06
C ASN A 174 8.70 7.76 4.46
N GLU A 175 9.60 7.08 5.19
CA GLU A 175 9.27 6.40 6.45
C GLU A 175 8.87 7.40 7.53
N LYS A 176 9.68 8.44 7.75
CA LYS A 176 9.41 9.47 8.75
C LYS A 176 8.12 10.23 8.46
N ALA A 177 7.91 10.60 7.20
CA ALA A 177 6.71 11.32 6.79
C ALA A 177 5.45 10.44 6.93
N LEU A 178 5.55 9.14 6.63
CA LEU A 178 4.48 8.19 6.87
C LEU A 178 4.19 8.00 8.36
N GLU A 179 5.21 7.93 9.21
CA GLU A 179 5.06 7.87 10.67
C GLU A 179 4.33 9.10 11.22
N GLU A 180 4.67 10.30 10.73
CA GLU A 180 4.03 11.56 11.11
C GLU A 180 2.53 11.55 10.77
N VAL A 181 2.17 11.21 9.52
CA VAL A 181 0.76 11.15 9.10
C VAL A 181 0.00 10.04 9.85
N THR A 182 0.67 8.92 10.13
CA THR A 182 0.10 7.82 10.92
C THR A 182 -0.18 8.26 12.36
N ALA A 183 0.76 8.95 13.00
CA ALA A 183 0.58 9.49 14.35
C ALA A 183 -0.58 10.49 14.40
N ALA A 184 -0.71 11.36 13.39
CA ALA A 184 -1.82 12.29 13.26
C ALA A 184 -3.17 11.57 13.11
N ALA A 185 -3.22 10.48 12.33
CA ALA A 185 -4.43 9.67 12.16
C ALA A 185 -4.85 8.99 13.48
N LEU A 186 -3.88 8.44 14.22
CA LEU A 186 -4.13 7.81 15.52
C LEU A 186 -4.57 8.84 16.57
N SER A 187 -3.99 10.04 16.58
CA SER A 187 -4.47 11.13 17.44
C SER A 187 -5.91 11.48 17.12
N SER A 188 -6.23 11.68 15.84
CA SER A 188 -7.58 12.01 15.38
C SER A 188 -8.61 10.94 15.76
N LEU A 189 -8.22 9.66 15.72
CA LEU A 189 -9.06 8.56 16.18
C LEU A 189 -9.39 8.68 17.67
N LYS A 190 -8.37 8.92 18.50
CA LYS A 190 -8.52 9.09 19.95
C LYS A 190 -9.40 10.28 20.28
N ASP A 191 -9.17 11.42 19.61
CA ASP A 191 -9.93 12.65 19.82
C ASP A 191 -11.40 12.45 19.45
N LYS A 192 -11.67 11.77 18.33
CA LYS A 192 -13.05 11.46 17.89
C LYS A 192 -13.74 10.47 18.82
N ALA A 193 -13.05 9.44 19.29
CA ALA A 193 -13.61 8.48 20.24
C ALA A 193 -13.92 9.13 21.61
N ALA A 194 -13.01 9.99 22.10
CA ALA A 194 -13.23 10.77 23.32
C ALA A 194 -14.44 11.71 23.19
N PHE A 195 -14.52 12.44 22.07
CA PHE A 195 -15.65 13.33 21.78
C PHE A 195 -16.99 12.56 21.75
N MET A 196 -17.01 11.36 21.17
CA MET A 196 -18.21 10.53 21.17
C MET A 196 -18.59 10.02 22.55
N ALA A 197 -17.62 9.63 23.39
CA ALA A 197 -17.89 9.20 24.76
C ALA A 197 -18.55 10.34 25.56
N GLU A 198 -17.95 11.53 25.53
CA GLU A 198 -18.45 12.71 26.23
C GLU A 198 -19.88 13.09 25.82
N ASN A 199 -20.18 13.07 24.51
CA ASN A 199 -21.50 13.47 23.99
C ASN A 199 -22.57 12.37 24.08
N LEU A 200 -22.21 11.16 24.52
CA LEU A 200 -23.13 10.03 24.74
C LEU A 200 -23.20 9.64 26.22
N ASP A 201 -22.77 10.53 27.12
CA ASP A 201 -22.77 10.34 28.57
C ASP A 201 -22.00 9.08 29.01
N LYS A 202 -20.90 8.77 28.31
CA LYS A 202 -19.97 7.67 28.65
C LYS A 202 -18.70 8.23 29.28
N GLU A 203 -18.21 7.57 30.33
CA GLU A 203 -17.03 8.03 31.07
C GLU A 203 -15.74 7.74 30.30
N ASN A 204 -15.69 6.65 29.55
CA ASN A 204 -14.49 6.18 28.88
C ASN A 204 -14.78 5.51 27.52
N TYR A 205 -13.70 5.21 26.80
CA TYR A 205 -13.74 4.38 25.61
C TYR A 205 -12.55 3.42 25.56
N ARG A 206 -12.69 2.34 24.81
CA ARG A 206 -11.58 1.49 24.39
C ARG A 206 -11.66 1.16 22.91
N ILE A 207 -10.50 1.05 22.27
CA ILE A 207 -10.37 0.54 20.90
C ILE A 207 -10.34 -0.98 20.98
N LYS A 208 -11.29 -1.64 20.32
CA LYS A 208 -11.45 -3.10 20.30
C LYS A 208 -10.65 -3.73 19.18
N GLU A 209 -10.74 -3.13 18.01
CA GLU A 209 -10.03 -3.55 16.82
C GLU A 209 -9.54 -2.31 16.08
N LEU A 210 -8.34 -2.37 15.52
CA LEU A 210 -7.77 -1.32 14.69
C LEU A 210 -7.28 -1.95 13.39
N ASN A 211 -7.82 -1.44 12.29
CA ASN A 211 -7.47 -1.86 10.94
C ASN A 211 -6.83 -0.67 10.22
N PHE A 212 -5.61 -0.85 9.75
CA PHE A 212 -5.02 0.09 8.80
C PHE A 212 -5.55 -0.25 7.41
N GLY A 213 -6.13 0.74 6.74
CA GLY A 213 -6.40 0.66 5.32
C GLY A 213 -5.09 0.73 4.51
N GLN A 214 -5.20 0.94 3.20
CA GLN A 214 -4.01 1.19 2.39
C GLN A 214 -3.31 2.46 2.85
N GLN A 215 -2.02 2.36 3.12
CA GLN A 215 -1.12 3.49 3.30
C GLN A 215 -0.54 3.81 1.93
N ASN A 216 -0.91 4.97 1.39
CA ASN A 216 -0.57 5.33 0.02
C ASN A 216 0.35 6.56 0.01
N ILE A 217 1.42 6.46 -0.76
CA ILE A 217 2.34 7.57 -1.05
C ILE A 217 2.18 7.87 -2.53
N TYR A 218 1.71 9.07 -2.84
CA TYR A 218 1.58 9.54 -4.21
C TYR A 218 2.70 10.55 -4.48
N GLY A 219 3.61 10.18 -5.39
CA GLY A 219 4.39 11.17 -6.13
C GLY A 219 3.46 11.89 -7.10
N SER A 220 3.64 13.19 -7.28
CA SER A 220 2.85 13.95 -8.23
C SER A 220 3.26 13.61 -9.67
N ASP A 221 2.28 13.37 -10.54
CA ASP A 221 2.50 13.10 -11.96
C ASP A 221 2.90 14.39 -12.71
N ALA A 222 4.20 14.68 -12.78
CA ALA A 222 4.77 15.81 -13.53
C ALA A 222 4.38 15.81 -15.02
N LEU A 223 4.05 14.63 -15.55
CA LEU A 223 3.72 14.38 -16.96
C LEU A 223 2.51 15.19 -17.47
N LYS A 224 1.59 15.63 -16.61
CA LYS A 224 0.41 16.41 -17.04
C LYS A 224 0.74 17.86 -17.43
N ALA A 225 1.84 18.43 -16.92
CA ALA A 225 2.20 19.82 -17.19
C ALA A 225 2.92 19.99 -18.54
N MET A 226 3.73 19.00 -18.95
CA MET A 226 4.59 19.11 -20.14
C MET A 226 3.83 19.00 -21.47
N SER A 227 2.74 18.24 -21.53
CA SER A 227 1.94 18.09 -22.75
C SER A 227 1.21 19.36 -23.19
N ARG A 228 1.18 20.41 -22.36
CA ARG A 228 0.53 21.70 -22.66
C ARG A 228 1.47 22.77 -23.20
N THR A 229 2.79 22.58 -23.11
CA THR A 229 3.77 23.66 -23.30
C THR A 229 4.73 23.43 -24.48
N ALA A 230 4.54 22.34 -25.25
CA ALA A 230 5.30 22.08 -26.48
C ALA A 230 5.09 23.12 -27.61
N GLU A 231 4.30 24.17 -27.37
CA GLU A 231 3.95 25.22 -28.35
C GLU A 231 4.74 26.52 -28.20
N SER A 232 5.57 26.70 -27.15
CA SER A 232 6.35 27.93 -26.94
C SER A 232 7.86 27.63 -26.94
N ALA A 233 8.54 27.97 -28.04
CA ALA A 233 9.97 27.79 -28.22
C ALA A 233 10.76 28.94 -27.55
N ASP A 234 11.04 28.78 -26.26
CA ASP A 234 12.21 29.33 -25.58
C ASP A 234 12.63 28.29 -24.51
N PHE A 235 13.72 27.56 -24.78
CA PHE A 235 14.14 26.37 -23.99
C PHE A 235 15.12 26.71 -22.86
N SER A 236 15.32 27.99 -22.56
CA SER A 236 16.24 28.45 -21.53
C SER A 236 15.90 27.91 -20.13
N GLU A 237 14.61 27.71 -19.84
CA GLU A 237 14.13 27.03 -18.63
C GLU A 237 12.92 26.13 -18.97
N VAL A 238 12.97 24.85 -18.57
CA VAL A 238 11.80 23.98 -18.70
C VAL A 238 10.78 24.33 -17.61
N PRO A 239 9.55 24.75 -17.95
CA PRO A 239 8.55 25.14 -16.97
C PRO A 239 8.06 23.89 -16.22
N LEU A 240 8.56 23.72 -15.00
CA LEU A 240 8.09 22.69 -14.08
C LEU A 240 7.15 23.34 -13.07
N ALA A 241 5.93 22.80 -12.94
CA ALA A 241 5.06 23.19 -11.84
C ALA A 241 5.67 22.69 -10.52
N GLU A 242 5.62 23.52 -9.48
CA GLU A 242 5.92 23.09 -8.12
C GLU A 242 5.05 21.88 -7.76
N GLN A 243 5.70 20.86 -7.21
CA GLN A 243 5.09 19.55 -7.03
C GLN A 243 5.25 19.11 -5.59
N LYS A 244 4.14 18.73 -4.94
CA LYS A 244 4.11 18.25 -3.55
C LYS A 244 3.99 16.73 -3.52
N VAL A 245 4.65 16.11 -2.57
CA VAL A 245 4.46 14.70 -2.24
C VAL A 245 3.28 14.57 -1.29
N ASN A 246 2.31 13.73 -1.66
CA ASN A 246 1.10 13.52 -0.88
C ASN A 246 1.17 12.17 -0.16
N ILE A 247 1.08 12.20 1.16
CA ILE A 247 0.99 11.00 1.99
C ILE A 247 -0.39 10.94 2.60
N SER A 248 -1.08 9.81 2.42
CA SER A 248 -2.39 9.57 3.02
C SER A 248 -2.40 8.26 3.81
N VAL A 249 -2.95 8.34 5.01
CA VAL A 249 -3.18 7.20 5.90
C VAL A 249 -4.66 7.13 6.21
N SER A 250 -5.27 5.98 5.91
CA SER A 250 -6.62 5.67 6.33
C SER A 250 -6.62 4.53 7.34
N LEU A 251 -7.41 4.66 8.40
CA LEU A 251 -7.62 3.63 9.39
C LEU A 251 -9.10 3.52 9.76
N SER A 252 -9.52 2.34 10.16
CA SER A 252 -10.81 2.10 10.78
C SER A 252 -10.64 1.38 12.10
N ALA A 253 -11.55 1.64 13.04
CA ALA A 253 -11.50 1.04 14.35
C ALA A 253 -12.90 0.72 14.85
N GLU A 254 -13.06 -0.46 15.45
CA GLU A 254 -14.20 -0.75 16.30
C GLU A 254 -13.90 -0.20 17.70
N ILE A 255 -14.78 0.66 18.21
CA ILE A 255 -14.65 1.26 19.54
C ILE A 255 -15.84 0.87 20.41
N GLU A 256 -15.59 0.76 21.71
CA GLU A 256 -16.57 0.50 22.74
C GLU A 256 -16.53 1.66 23.75
N LEU A 257 -17.64 2.37 23.90
CA LEU A 257 -17.83 3.46 24.86
C LEU A 257 -18.54 2.91 26.10
N TYR A 258 -18.07 3.22 27.31
CA TYR A 258 -18.60 2.67 28.56
C TYR A 258 -18.45 3.63 29.75
#